data_AF-A0A8S3UE90-F1
#
_entry.id   AF-A0A8S3UE90-F1
#
_cell.length_a   1.000
_cell.length_b   1.000
_cell.length_c   1.000
_cell.angle_alpha   90.00
_cell.angle_beta   90.00
_cell.angle_gamma   90.00
#
_symmetry.space_group_name_H-M   'P 1'
#
loop_
_entity.id
_entity.type
_entity.pdbx_description
1 polymer ?
#
loop_
_entity_poly.entity_id
_entity_poly.type
_entity_poly.pdbx_seq_one_letter_code
_entity_poly.pdbx_strand_id
1 'polypeptide(L)'
;MENNADGIEINNIEQRASNNHDSVDEIDSKNLDEADPTHGTPLKYDPNFKGPIKNRSCTDIISFKYGDPKLLLYPVNSNNELCGYGKQIGKNYLFFFDLVSCGRMGVGVFVTGCPTPQICVTECPDSNFIYNPARGISQFESKYCKAEFEGTSKNSREVINEDICSPYYFKSRPVINRCVPSFLFDFLDKGGDLMEKVKNESLVNVTDSASNTLTDEIIKEGLK
;
A
#
# COMPACT_ATOMS: atom_id res chain seq x y z
N MET A 1 70.51 23.14 -30.76
CA MET A 1 70.54 22.87 -29.30
C MET A 1 69.68 23.93 -28.67
N GLU A 2 68.69 23.48 -27.92
CA GLU A 2 67.47 24.22 -27.57
C GLU A 2 67.73 25.49 -26.76
N ASN A 3 66.95 26.51 -27.09
CA ASN A 3 66.87 27.78 -26.38
C ASN A 3 65.93 27.68 -25.20
N ASN A 4 66.33 28.44 -24.19
CA ASN A 4 65.82 28.57 -22.84
C ASN A 4 64.69 29.62 -22.75
N ALA A 5 64.02 29.59 -21.58
CA ALA A 5 63.36 30.70 -20.89
C ALA A 5 61.82 30.87 -21.00
N ASP A 6 61.20 30.64 -19.84
CA ASP A 6 60.34 31.53 -19.06
C ASP A 6 58.98 32.01 -19.61
N GLY A 7 57.92 31.51 -18.97
CA GLY A 7 57.06 32.32 -18.11
C GLY A 7 56.01 33.26 -18.72
N ILE A 8 54.77 33.02 -18.30
CA ILE A 8 53.65 33.98 -18.06
C ILE A 8 52.46 33.95 -19.04
N GLU A 9 51.32 33.67 -18.40
CA GLU A 9 49.89 34.00 -18.62
C GLU A 9 49.20 33.90 -19.99
N ILE A 10 48.44 32.81 -20.10
CA ILE A 10 47.00 32.73 -20.41
C ILE A 10 46.31 34.05 -20.78
N ASN A 11 45.93 34.18 -22.05
CA ASN A 11 44.72 34.90 -22.47
C ASN A 11 44.24 34.40 -23.84
N ASN A 12 43.03 33.85 -23.82
CA ASN A 12 41.98 33.89 -24.85
C ASN A 12 42.38 33.70 -26.33
N ILE A 13 41.98 32.58 -26.93
CA ILE A 13 41.21 32.52 -28.20
C ILE A 13 40.68 31.08 -28.31
N GLU A 14 39.40 30.87 -27.99
CA GLU A 14 38.59 29.85 -28.65
C GLU A 14 37.12 30.28 -28.63
N GLN A 15 36.84 31.38 -29.35
CA GLN A 15 35.52 31.61 -29.90
C GLN A 15 35.40 30.80 -31.19
N ARG A 16 34.63 29.71 -31.14
CA ARG A 16 33.83 29.24 -32.29
C ARG A 16 32.66 28.39 -31.80
N ALA A 17 31.49 29.05 -31.77
CA ALA A 17 30.14 28.55 -32.03
C ALA A 17 29.61 27.38 -31.16
N SER A 18 28.40 27.37 -30.63
CA SER A 18 27.23 28.22 -30.80
C SER A 18 26.26 27.86 -29.66
N ASN A 19 25.69 28.88 -29.04
CA ASN A 19 24.28 28.96 -28.61
C ASN A 19 23.57 27.62 -28.33
N ASN A 20 23.37 27.32 -27.04
CA ASN A 20 22.02 27.06 -26.59
C ASN A 20 21.83 27.48 -25.13
N HIS A 21 20.71 28.15 -24.97
CA HIS A 21 20.20 28.91 -23.86
C HIS A 21 19.88 28.00 -22.66
N ASP A 22 20.01 28.63 -21.49
CA ASP A 22 19.27 28.36 -20.26
C ASP A 22 19.90 27.45 -19.19
N SER A 23 20.45 28.21 -18.24
CA SER A 23 20.89 27.98 -16.88
C SER A 23 20.17 26.89 -16.10
N VAL A 24 21.02 26.10 -15.46
CA VAL A 24 20.76 25.38 -14.22
C VAL A 24 20.45 26.39 -13.13
N ASP A 25 19.21 26.43 -12.65
CA ASP A 25 18.86 27.05 -11.38
C ASP A 25 18.65 25.95 -10.32
N GLU A 26 19.60 25.93 -9.39
CA GLU A 26 19.53 25.53 -7.99
C GLU A 26 18.13 25.15 -7.46
N ILE A 27 17.90 23.86 -7.13
CA ILE A 27 16.70 23.46 -6.37
C ILE A 27 16.99 23.62 -4.88
N ASP A 28 16.58 24.78 -4.37
CA ASP A 28 16.56 25.12 -2.95
C ASP A 28 15.61 24.17 -2.19
N SER A 29 16.12 23.61 -1.10
CA SER A 29 15.42 22.65 -0.25
C SER A 29 14.46 23.38 0.70
N LYS A 30 13.27 23.77 0.24
CA LYS A 30 12.19 24.27 1.12
C LYS A 30 10.79 23.88 0.63
N ASN A 31 10.05 23.22 1.53
CA ASN A 31 8.59 23.07 1.60
C ASN A 31 7.91 22.12 0.60
N LEU A 32 7.63 20.89 1.07
CA LEU A 32 6.84 19.83 0.41
C LEU A 32 5.38 19.80 0.91
N ASP A 33 4.80 20.95 1.24
CA ASP A 33 3.42 21.08 1.74
C ASP A 33 2.47 21.80 0.77
N GLU A 34 2.89 22.07 -0.47
CA GLU A 34 1.95 22.53 -1.50
C GLU A 34 1.32 21.32 -2.20
N ALA A 35 0.06 21.08 -1.85
CA ALA A 35 -0.85 20.27 -2.66
C ALA A 35 -0.77 20.75 -4.10
N ASP A 36 -0.45 19.83 -5.02
CA ASP A 36 -0.49 20.07 -6.47
C ASP A 36 -1.84 20.72 -6.83
N PRO A 37 -1.85 21.98 -7.30
CA PRO A 37 -3.09 22.75 -7.53
C PRO A 37 -3.96 22.16 -8.65
N THR A 38 -3.48 21.13 -9.35
CA THR A 38 -4.23 20.46 -10.41
C THR A 38 -5.21 19.39 -9.90
N HIS A 39 -5.12 18.97 -8.63
CA HIS A 39 -5.96 17.92 -8.06
C HIS A 39 -6.66 18.36 -6.76
N GLY A 40 -7.98 18.17 -6.70
CA GLY A 40 -8.79 18.50 -5.52
C GLY A 40 -8.50 17.59 -4.32
N THR A 41 -8.90 18.03 -3.13
CA THR A 41 -8.79 17.21 -1.92
C THR A 41 -9.64 15.94 -2.02
N PRO A 42 -9.19 14.81 -1.44
CA PRO A 42 -9.96 13.57 -1.43
C PRO A 42 -11.37 13.79 -0.87
N LEU A 43 -12.38 13.44 -1.66
CA LEU A 43 -13.79 13.56 -1.26
C LEU A 43 -14.10 12.57 -0.14
N LYS A 44 -14.66 13.06 0.96
CA LYS A 44 -15.21 12.21 2.02
C LYS A 44 -16.48 11.52 1.52
N TYR A 45 -16.64 10.25 1.85
CA TYR A 45 -17.84 9.48 1.51
C TYR A 45 -19.09 10.13 2.12
N ASP A 46 -20.05 10.51 1.27
CA ASP A 46 -21.36 11.01 1.65
C ASP A 46 -22.44 9.99 1.24
N PRO A 47 -23.14 9.33 2.18
CA PRO A 47 -24.16 8.32 1.88
C PRO A 47 -25.41 8.91 1.21
N ASN A 48 -25.59 10.24 1.24
CA ASN A 48 -26.63 10.94 0.51
C ASN A 48 -26.13 11.51 -0.82
N PHE A 49 -24.89 11.21 -1.23
CA PHE A 49 -24.35 11.65 -2.50
C PHE A 49 -25.10 11.00 -3.65
N LYS A 50 -26.12 11.71 -4.09
CA LYS A 50 -26.92 11.46 -5.27
C LYS A 50 -26.17 12.00 -6.47
N GLY A 51 -24.97 11.46 -6.70
CA GLY A 51 -24.08 11.85 -7.79
C GLY A 51 -24.87 12.06 -9.08
N PRO A 52 -24.45 13.00 -9.95
CA PRO A 52 -25.29 13.66 -10.94
C PRO A 52 -26.40 12.78 -11.55
N ILE A 53 -27.65 12.91 -11.08
CA ILE A 53 -28.75 12.00 -11.45
C ILE A 53 -29.41 12.40 -12.79
N LYS A 54 -29.23 13.64 -13.27
CA LYS A 54 -29.77 14.12 -14.56
C LYS A 54 -28.69 14.87 -15.36
N ASN A 55 -28.75 14.78 -16.69
CA ASN A 55 -27.79 15.38 -17.64
C ASN A 55 -26.33 14.93 -17.47
N ARG A 56 -26.10 13.61 -17.38
CA ARG A 56 -24.76 13.01 -17.18
C ARG A 56 -23.74 13.28 -18.29
N SER A 57 -24.19 13.71 -19.48
CA SER A 57 -23.32 13.99 -20.63
C SER A 57 -22.10 14.86 -20.26
N CYS A 58 -22.30 15.96 -19.53
CA CYS A 58 -21.19 16.84 -19.19
C CYS A 58 -20.31 16.28 -18.05
N THR A 59 -20.89 15.62 -17.05
CA THR A 59 -20.10 15.08 -15.93
C THR A 59 -19.26 13.89 -16.36
N ASP A 60 -19.78 13.00 -17.22
CA ASP A 60 -19.02 11.87 -17.74
C ASP A 60 -17.87 12.36 -18.65
N ILE A 61 -18.11 13.37 -19.49
CA ILE A 61 -17.06 14.01 -20.30
C ILE A 61 -16.01 14.69 -19.41
N ILE A 62 -16.40 15.40 -18.36
CA ILE A 62 -15.48 16.07 -17.44
C ILE A 62 -14.67 15.03 -16.66
N SER A 63 -15.29 14.00 -16.09
CA SER A 63 -14.59 12.93 -15.38
C SER A 63 -13.66 12.12 -16.29
N PHE A 64 -14.03 11.91 -17.56
CA PHE A 64 -13.15 11.24 -18.52
C PHE A 64 -11.99 12.14 -18.97
N LYS A 65 -12.23 13.44 -19.14
CA LYS A 65 -11.24 14.40 -19.62
C LYS A 65 -10.26 14.86 -18.53
N TYR A 66 -10.71 14.93 -17.28
CA TYR A 66 -9.96 15.48 -16.15
C TYR A 66 -9.75 14.49 -14.99
N GLY A 67 -10.34 13.30 -15.03
CA GLY A 67 -10.09 12.27 -14.03
C GLY A 67 -8.73 11.62 -14.24
N ASP A 68 -8.04 11.27 -13.14
CA ASP A 68 -6.81 10.49 -13.23
C ASP A 68 -7.16 8.99 -13.40
N PRO A 69 -6.90 8.39 -14.58
CA PRO A 69 -7.19 6.97 -14.81
C PRO A 69 -6.38 6.04 -13.87
N LYS A 70 -5.31 6.52 -13.24
CA LYS A 70 -4.52 5.74 -12.28
C LYS A 70 -5.35 5.31 -11.06
N LEU A 71 -6.35 6.10 -10.66
CA LEU A 71 -7.25 5.76 -9.56
C LEU A 71 -8.13 4.53 -9.86
N LEU A 72 -8.30 4.18 -11.15
CA LEU A 72 -9.01 2.97 -11.57
C LEU A 72 -8.09 1.75 -11.64
N LEU A 73 -6.79 1.97 -11.89
CA LEU A 73 -5.83 0.89 -12.12
C LEU A 73 -5.07 0.49 -10.85
N TYR A 74 -4.68 1.46 -10.04
CA TYR A 74 -3.83 1.25 -8.87
C TYR A 74 -4.65 1.32 -7.57
N PRO A 75 -4.40 0.42 -6.62
CA PRO A 75 -5.02 0.51 -5.31
C PRO A 75 -4.42 1.66 -4.50
N VAL A 76 -5.21 2.19 -3.58
CA VAL A 76 -4.87 3.30 -2.69
C VAL A 76 -4.77 2.78 -1.25
N ASN A 77 -3.68 3.14 -0.57
CA ASN A 77 -3.46 2.78 0.84
C ASN A 77 -4.20 3.72 1.81
N SER A 78 -4.12 3.47 3.12
CA SER A 78 -4.78 4.31 4.14
C SER A 78 -4.24 5.74 4.23
N ASN A 79 -3.06 6.01 3.66
CA ASN A 79 -2.44 7.34 3.59
C ASN A 79 -2.79 8.06 2.27
N ASN A 80 -3.75 7.54 1.49
CA ASN A 80 -4.15 8.04 0.17
C ASN A 80 -3.04 8.00 -0.88
N GLU A 81 -2.10 7.05 -0.77
CA GLU A 81 -1.01 6.87 -1.73
C GLU A 81 -1.30 5.68 -2.65
N LEU A 82 -0.98 5.82 -3.94
CA LEU A 82 -1.17 4.79 -4.95
C LEU A 82 -0.05 3.75 -4.88
N CYS A 83 -0.37 2.48 -4.65
CA CYS A 83 0.63 1.41 -4.66
C CYS A 83 1.22 1.23 -6.06
N GLY A 84 2.56 1.11 -6.15
CA GLY A 84 3.29 1.00 -7.42
C GLY A 84 3.49 2.32 -8.16
N TYR A 85 3.14 3.45 -7.56
CA TYR A 85 3.28 4.77 -8.18
C TYR A 85 3.78 5.82 -7.17
N GLY A 86 4.39 6.91 -7.66
CA GLY A 86 4.84 8.03 -6.82
C GLY A 86 5.79 7.59 -5.69
N LYS A 87 5.39 7.83 -4.43
CA LYS A 87 6.16 7.45 -3.24
C LYS A 87 6.20 5.94 -2.98
N GLN A 88 5.33 5.17 -3.61
CA GLN A 88 5.18 3.71 -3.40
C GLN A 88 5.70 2.90 -4.60
N ILE A 89 6.63 3.45 -5.39
CA ILE A 89 7.29 2.71 -6.48
C ILE A 89 7.95 1.44 -5.92
N GLY A 90 7.72 0.31 -6.58
CA GLY A 90 8.20 -1.01 -6.16
C GLY A 90 7.29 -1.73 -5.17
N LYS A 91 6.39 -1.01 -4.47
CA LYS A 91 5.39 -1.58 -3.56
C LYS A 91 4.05 -1.67 -4.28
N ASN A 92 3.91 -2.66 -5.15
CA ASN A 92 2.80 -2.74 -6.10
C ASN A 92 1.50 -3.31 -5.52
N TYR A 93 1.56 -3.99 -4.37
CA TYR A 93 0.42 -4.72 -3.84
C TYR A 93 -0.19 -4.05 -2.62
N LEU A 94 -1.52 -4.01 -2.55
CA LEU A 94 -2.25 -3.54 -1.38
C LEU A 94 -2.46 -4.69 -0.39
N PHE A 95 -1.98 -4.50 0.83
CA PHE A 95 -2.13 -5.41 1.95
C PHE A 95 -3.08 -4.82 3.00
N PHE A 96 -3.95 -5.66 3.57
CA PHE A 96 -4.92 -5.28 4.60
C PHE A 96 -4.49 -5.86 5.94
N PHE A 97 -4.56 -5.05 7.00
CA PHE A 97 -4.19 -5.49 8.34
C PHE A 97 -5.15 -6.54 8.90
N ASP A 98 -6.45 -6.40 8.59
CA ASP A 98 -7.51 -7.30 9.01
C ASP A 98 -8.52 -7.51 7.86
N LEU A 99 -8.30 -8.55 7.05
CA LEU A 99 -9.25 -8.95 6.02
C LEU A 99 -10.54 -9.56 6.61
N VAL A 100 -10.48 -10.16 7.79
CA VAL A 100 -11.62 -10.87 8.37
C VAL A 100 -12.68 -9.88 8.85
N SER A 101 -12.26 -8.75 9.41
CA SER A 101 -13.15 -7.64 9.72
C SER A 101 -13.89 -7.15 8.48
N CYS A 102 -13.23 -7.05 7.33
CA CYS A 102 -13.89 -6.71 6.06
C CYS A 102 -14.94 -7.76 5.66
N GLY A 103 -14.60 -9.05 5.74
CA GLY A 103 -15.50 -10.14 5.35
C GLY A 103 -16.74 -10.24 6.23
N ARG A 104 -16.61 -9.97 7.54
CA ARG A 104 -17.72 -9.98 8.51
C ARG A 104 -18.75 -8.88 8.25
N MET A 105 -18.34 -7.77 7.63
CA MET A 105 -19.25 -6.67 7.25
C MET A 105 -20.12 -7.00 6.03
N GLY A 106 -19.91 -8.15 5.39
CA GLY A 106 -20.66 -8.60 4.23
C GLY A 106 -20.53 -7.65 3.04
N VAL A 107 -21.57 -7.58 2.21
CA VAL A 107 -21.58 -6.72 1.01
C VAL A 107 -21.57 -5.22 1.31
N GLY A 108 -21.75 -4.81 2.57
CA GLY A 108 -21.70 -3.41 2.99
C GLY A 108 -20.31 -2.76 2.81
N VAL A 109 -19.24 -3.58 2.77
CA VAL A 109 -17.86 -3.11 2.56
C VAL A 109 -17.66 -2.40 1.22
N PHE A 110 -18.45 -2.72 0.19
CA PHE A 110 -18.41 -2.04 -1.11
C PHE A 110 -18.90 -0.58 -1.03
N VAL A 111 -19.67 -0.25 0.01
CA VAL A 111 -20.26 1.06 0.22
C VAL A 111 -19.46 1.88 1.23
N THR A 112 -19.11 1.29 2.37
CA THR A 112 -18.43 2.00 3.47
C THR A 112 -16.90 1.90 3.41
N GLY A 113 -16.36 1.05 2.54
CA GLY A 113 -14.96 0.63 2.63
C GLY A 113 -14.72 -0.30 3.82
N CYS A 114 -13.53 -0.90 3.88
CA CYS A 114 -13.14 -1.69 5.04
C CYS A 114 -12.42 -0.79 6.06
N PRO A 115 -12.83 -0.79 7.34
CA PRO A 115 -12.21 0.00 8.39
C PRO A 115 -10.92 -0.64 8.92
N THR A 116 -10.07 -1.15 8.02
CA THR A 116 -8.77 -1.70 8.35
C THR A 116 -7.67 -0.81 7.77
N PRO A 117 -6.55 -0.64 8.49
CA PRO A 117 -5.34 -0.10 7.90
C PRO A 117 -4.93 -0.91 6.66
N GLN A 118 -4.51 -0.19 5.64
CA GLN A 118 -4.07 -0.71 4.35
C GLN A 118 -2.71 -0.08 4.01
N ILE A 119 -1.76 -0.90 3.60
CA ILE A 119 -0.41 -0.48 3.22
C ILE A 119 -0.02 -1.05 1.86
N CYS A 120 0.94 -0.40 1.20
CA CYS A 120 1.55 -0.93 -0.02
C CYS A 120 2.75 -1.81 0.33
N VAL A 121 2.83 -2.99 -0.27
CA VAL A 121 3.89 -3.98 -0.04
C VAL A 121 4.52 -4.40 -1.37
N THR A 122 5.77 -4.84 -1.30
CA THR A 122 6.52 -5.35 -2.47
C THR A 122 6.04 -6.73 -2.89
N GLU A 123 5.64 -7.56 -1.93
CA GLU A 123 5.18 -8.93 -2.14
C GLU A 123 4.08 -9.29 -1.14
N CYS A 124 3.13 -10.12 -1.57
CA CYS A 124 2.11 -10.66 -0.69
C CYS A 124 2.71 -11.71 0.27
N PRO A 125 2.12 -11.95 1.44
CA PRO A 125 2.61 -12.96 2.37
C PRO A 125 2.65 -14.38 1.79
N ASP A 126 3.77 -15.08 1.99
CA ASP A 126 4.00 -16.44 1.49
C ASP A 126 3.62 -17.53 2.50
N SER A 127 3.43 -17.12 3.75
CA SER A 127 3.13 -17.96 4.91
C SER A 127 2.04 -17.32 5.77
N ASN A 128 1.55 -18.08 6.75
CA ASN A 128 0.64 -17.55 7.76
C ASN A 128 1.45 -17.05 8.96
N PHE A 129 0.98 -15.98 9.57
CA PHE A 129 1.55 -15.41 10.78
C PHE A 129 0.43 -15.06 11.75
N ILE A 130 0.65 -15.34 13.03
CA ILE A 130 -0.20 -14.89 14.12
C ILE A 130 0.71 -14.39 15.24
N TYR A 131 0.39 -13.19 15.72
CA TYR A 131 1.03 -12.56 16.85
C TYR A 131 0.93 -13.44 18.10
N ASN A 132 2.07 -13.67 18.75
CA ASN A 132 2.14 -14.33 20.04
C ASN A 132 2.67 -13.35 21.10
N PRO A 133 1.92 -13.07 22.18
CA PRO A 133 2.34 -12.14 23.23
C PRO A 133 3.55 -12.62 24.05
N ALA A 134 3.88 -13.92 24.01
CA ALA A 134 5.10 -14.46 24.61
C ALA A 134 6.35 -14.17 23.76
N ARG A 135 6.17 -13.82 22.48
CA ARG A 135 7.26 -13.44 21.57
C ARG A 135 7.37 -11.91 21.54
N GLY A 136 8.62 -11.43 21.45
CA GLY A 136 8.91 -9.99 21.41
C GLY A 136 8.55 -9.32 20.09
N ILE A 137 9.02 -8.09 19.89
CA ILE A 137 8.78 -7.31 18.67
C ILE A 137 9.45 -7.89 17.41
N SER A 138 10.50 -8.70 17.58
CA SER A 138 11.26 -9.30 16.48
C SER A 138 10.47 -10.33 15.65
N GLN A 139 9.25 -10.69 16.08
CA GLN A 139 8.37 -11.59 15.32
C GLN A 139 7.70 -10.89 14.13
N PHE A 140 7.65 -9.56 14.12
CA PHE A 140 7.00 -8.80 13.07
C PHE A 140 7.95 -8.56 11.91
N GLU A 141 7.42 -8.73 10.70
CA GLU A 141 8.13 -8.39 9.47
C GLU A 141 7.81 -6.94 9.09
N SER A 142 8.84 -6.10 9.00
CA SER A 142 8.68 -4.66 8.73
C SER A 142 7.92 -4.37 7.43
N LYS A 143 8.01 -5.25 6.43
CA LYS A 143 7.26 -5.13 5.17
C LYS A 143 5.74 -5.23 5.32
N TYR A 144 5.23 -5.81 6.40
CA TYR A 144 3.79 -5.89 6.72
C TYR A 144 3.38 -4.91 7.83
N CYS A 145 4.23 -3.91 8.08
CA CYS A 145 4.00 -2.84 9.03
C CYS A 145 4.00 -1.48 8.32
N LYS A 146 3.46 -0.46 8.99
CA LYS A 146 3.59 0.93 8.57
C LYS A 146 5.01 1.45 8.84
N ALA A 147 5.33 2.61 8.29
CA ALA A 147 6.68 3.20 8.37
C ALA A 147 7.12 3.51 9.82
N GLU A 148 6.17 3.75 10.72
CA GLU A 148 6.39 4.03 12.15
C GLU A 148 6.97 2.83 12.92
N PHE A 149 7.03 1.65 12.31
CA PHE A 149 7.67 0.48 12.90
C PHE A 149 9.19 0.57 12.91
N GLU A 150 9.79 1.20 11.90
CA GLU A 150 11.25 1.33 11.82
C GLU A 150 11.77 2.27 12.91
N GLY A 151 12.59 1.74 13.82
CA GLY A 151 13.12 2.51 14.96
C GLY A 151 12.13 2.71 16.11
N THR A 152 11.02 1.95 16.14
CA THR A 152 10.06 2.04 17.25
C THR A 152 10.67 1.55 18.57
N SER A 153 10.40 2.28 19.66
CA SER A 153 10.72 1.86 21.03
C SER A 153 9.55 1.14 21.72
N LYS A 154 8.44 0.97 21.00
CA LYS A 154 7.20 0.37 21.50
C LYS A 154 7.35 -1.12 21.74
N ASN A 155 6.57 -1.66 22.67
CA ASN A 155 6.52 -3.11 22.90
C ASN A 155 5.62 -3.82 21.88
N SER A 156 5.63 -5.17 21.86
CA SER A 156 4.84 -5.94 20.89
C SER A 156 3.33 -5.73 20.98
N ARG A 157 2.79 -5.35 22.16
CA ARG A 157 1.35 -5.05 22.30
C ARG A 157 1.00 -3.67 21.78
N GLU A 158 1.82 -2.68 22.06
CA GLU A 158 1.62 -1.30 21.59
C GLU A 158 1.62 -1.22 20.06
N VAL A 159 2.52 -1.94 19.40
CA VAL A 159 2.58 -2.02 17.93
C VAL A 159 1.28 -2.56 17.32
N ILE A 160 0.60 -3.48 18.00
CA ILE A 160 -0.69 -4.02 17.55
C ILE A 160 -1.83 -3.06 17.88
N ASN A 161 -1.89 -2.56 19.12
CA ASN A 161 -2.97 -1.69 19.58
C ASN A 161 -3.02 -0.36 18.83
N GLU A 162 -1.88 0.11 18.32
CA GLU A 162 -1.76 1.33 17.53
C GLU A 162 -1.81 1.08 16.01
N ASP A 163 -2.19 -0.12 15.58
CA ASP A 163 -2.31 -0.47 14.15
C ASP A 163 -1.00 -0.21 13.37
N ILE A 164 0.17 -0.40 14.00
CA ILE A 164 1.47 -0.21 13.34
C ILE A 164 1.83 -1.43 12.51
N CYS A 165 1.59 -2.63 13.05
CA CYS A 165 1.73 -3.89 12.32
C CYS A 165 0.43 -4.69 12.36
N SER A 166 0.24 -5.52 11.36
CA SER A 166 -0.87 -6.47 11.37
C SER A 166 -0.64 -7.55 12.45
N PRO A 167 -1.65 -7.87 13.29
CA PRO A 167 -1.55 -8.93 14.30
C PRO A 167 -1.51 -10.32 13.69
N TYR A 168 -2.00 -10.50 12.46
CA TYR A 168 -1.97 -11.77 11.76
C TYR A 168 -2.12 -11.57 10.26
N TYR A 169 -1.55 -12.46 9.47
CA TYR A 169 -1.80 -12.49 8.05
C TYR A 169 -1.79 -13.90 7.51
N PHE A 170 -2.48 -14.10 6.40
CA PHE A 170 -2.56 -15.39 5.73
C PHE A 170 -1.73 -15.39 4.47
N LYS A 171 -1.22 -16.56 4.13
CA LYS A 171 -0.60 -16.82 2.84
C LYS A 171 -1.54 -16.35 1.72
N SER A 172 -1.08 -15.39 0.94
CA SER A 172 -1.88 -14.65 -0.03
C SER A 172 -1.25 -14.68 -1.42
N ARG A 173 -2.06 -14.42 -2.43
CA ARG A 173 -1.63 -14.25 -3.82
C ARG A 173 -2.06 -12.89 -4.33
N PRO A 174 -1.30 -12.29 -5.27
CA PRO A 174 -1.69 -11.03 -5.87
C PRO A 174 -2.86 -11.22 -6.84
N VAL A 175 -3.94 -10.46 -6.64
CA VAL A 175 -5.12 -10.40 -7.51
C VAL A 175 -5.48 -8.94 -7.74
N ILE A 176 -5.35 -8.44 -8.97
CA ILE A 176 -5.59 -7.02 -9.32
C ILE A 176 -4.85 -6.10 -8.32
N ASN A 177 -3.55 -6.33 -8.15
CA ASN A 177 -2.68 -5.59 -7.24
C ASN A 177 -3.13 -5.60 -5.76
N ARG A 178 -3.95 -6.55 -5.32
CA ARG A 178 -4.35 -6.74 -3.92
C ARG A 178 -3.91 -8.11 -3.41
N CYS A 179 -3.46 -8.19 -2.17
CA CYS A 179 -3.15 -9.46 -1.55
C CYS A 179 -4.44 -10.14 -1.10
N VAL A 180 -4.79 -11.24 -1.77
CA VAL A 180 -5.98 -12.04 -1.46
C VAL A 180 -5.53 -13.38 -0.88
N PRO A 181 -6.05 -13.80 0.29
CA PRO A 181 -5.69 -15.07 0.89
C PRO A 181 -5.91 -16.24 -0.07
N SER A 182 -4.93 -17.14 -0.15
CA SER A 182 -4.92 -18.23 -1.13
C SER A 182 -6.15 -19.15 -0.97
N PHE A 183 -6.59 -19.38 0.26
CA PHE A 183 -7.77 -20.20 0.55
C PHE A 183 -9.07 -19.59 0.01
N LEU A 184 -9.16 -18.25 -0.08
CA LEU A 184 -10.32 -17.57 -0.66
C LEU A 184 -10.30 -17.70 -2.19
N PHE A 185 -9.11 -17.62 -2.80
CA PHE A 185 -8.95 -17.81 -4.24
C PHE A 185 -9.29 -19.24 -4.68
N ASP A 186 -8.74 -20.24 -3.97
CA ASP A 186 -9.03 -21.66 -4.22
C ASP A 186 -10.53 -21.99 -4.07
N PHE A 187 -11.26 -21.23 -3.26
CA PHE A 187 -12.71 -21.34 -3.10
C PHE A 187 -13.48 -20.72 -4.28
N LEU A 188 -13.09 -19.51 -4.72
CA LEU A 188 -13.74 -18.79 -5.81
C LEU A 188 -13.55 -19.49 -7.16
N ASP A 189 -12.34 -19.99 -7.45
CA ASP A 189 -12.02 -20.68 -8.71
C ASP A 189 -12.72 -22.03 -8.84
N LYS A 190 -13.04 -22.69 -7.71
CA LYS A 190 -13.66 -24.02 -7.71
C LYS A 190 -15.20 -23.99 -7.80
N GLY A 191 -15.82 -22.82 -7.98
CA GLY A 191 -17.28 -22.71 -8.11
C GLY A 191 -17.99 -23.24 -6.85
N GLY A 192 -17.98 -22.43 -5.78
CA GLY A 192 -18.30 -22.88 -4.43
C GLY A 192 -19.73 -23.37 -4.18
N ASP A 193 -19.83 -24.33 -3.25
CA ASP A 193 -20.93 -24.35 -2.27
C ASP A 193 -20.36 -23.91 -0.91
N LEU A 194 -20.67 -22.66 -0.52
CA LEU A 194 -20.22 -22.03 0.72
C LEU A 194 -20.99 -22.56 1.94
N MET A 195 -22.19 -23.11 1.74
CA MET A 195 -23.08 -23.51 2.84
C MET A 195 -22.95 -24.98 3.20
N GLU A 196 -22.51 -25.83 2.26
CA GLU A 196 -22.32 -27.26 2.52
C GLU A 196 -21.02 -27.57 3.28
N LYS A 197 -19.93 -26.85 3.00
CA LYS A 197 -18.63 -27.09 3.67
C LYS A 197 -18.53 -26.52 5.09
N VAL A 198 -19.24 -25.42 5.38
CA VAL A 198 -19.29 -24.85 6.74
C VAL A 198 -20.11 -25.74 7.69
N LYS A 199 -21.08 -26.52 7.16
CA LYS A 199 -21.88 -27.47 7.94
C LYS A 199 -21.11 -28.72 8.40
N ASN A 200 -19.96 -29.03 7.81
CA ASN A 200 -19.24 -30.28 8.06
C ASN A 200 -17.98 -30.14 8.95
N GLU A 201 -17.86 -29.08 9.75
CA GLU A 201 -16.77 -28.91 10.75
C GLU A 201 -15.36 -29.18 10.20
N SER A 202 -15.09 -28.93 8.92
CA SER A 202 -13.69 -28.86 8.47
C SER A 202 -13.16 -27.47 8.79
N LEU A 203 -12.78 -27.29 10.06
CA LEU A 203 -11.83 -26.28 10.49
C LEU A 203 -10.80 -26.08 9.39
N VAL A 204 -10.68 -24.85 8.89
CA VAL A 204 -9.52 -24.49 8.07
C VAL A 204 -8.32 -24.67 8.99
N ASN A 205 -7.57 -25.75 8.83
CA ASN A 205 -6.33 -26.00 9.56
C ASN A 205 -5.28 -24.98 9.10
N VAL A 206 -5.41 -23.74 9.54
CA VAL A 206 -4.39 -22.72 9.33
C VAL A 206 -3.21 -23.16 10.19
N THR A 207 -2.06 -23.40 9.57
CA THR A 207 -0.83 -23.75 10.29
C THR A 207 0.10 -22.54 10.33
N ASP A 208 0.75 -22.29 11.46
CA ASP A 208 1.80 -21.27 11.56
C ASP A 208 3.08 -21.73 10.83
N SER A 209 4.08 -20.84 10.73
CA SER A 209 5.40 -21.16 10.15
C SER A 209 6.16 -22.28 10.89
N ALA A 210 5.67 -22.74 12.04
CA ALA A 210 6.17 -23.89 12.79
C ALA A 210 5.26 -25.14 12.67
N SER A 211 4.31 -25.14 11.73
CA SER A 211 3.33 -26.22 11.48
C SER A 211 2.32 -26.48 12.61
N ASN A 212 2.14 -25.55 13.54
CA ASN A 212 1.13 -25.66 14.58
C ASN A 212 -0.25 -25.34 14.02
N THR A 213 -1.25 -26.19 14.25
CA THR A 213 -2.64 -25.92 13.85
C THR A 213 -3.22 -24.80 14.72
N LEU A 214 -3.65 -23.72 14.08
CA LEU A 214 -4.26 -22.56 14.71
C LEU A 214 -5.72 -22.90 14.98
N THR A 215 -5.98 -23.30 16.23
CA THR A 215 -7.33 -23.50 16.73
C THR A 215 -7.98 -22.15 17.04
N ASP A 216 -9.31 -22.11 17.08
CA ASP A 216 -10.11 -20.93 17.46
C ASP A 216 -9.69 -20.31 18.80
N GLU A 217 -9.07 -21.09 19.69
CA GLU A 217 -8.55 -20.64 20.98
C GLU A 217 -7.31 -19.74 20.82
N ILE A 218 -6.36 -20.09 19.94
CA ILE A 218 -5.14 -19.29 19.71
C ILE A 218 -5.51 -17.93 19.09
N ILE A 219 -6.48 -17.93 18.18
CA ILE A 219 -7.00 -16.70 17.57
C ILE A 219 -7.71 -15.82 18.62
N LYS A 220 -8.48 -16.42 19.54
CA LYS A 220 -9.15 -15.70 20.63
C LYS A 220 -8.18 -15.17 21.69
N GLU A 221 -7.06 -15.84 21.93
CA GLU A 221 -6.04 -15.35 22.86
C GLU A 221 -5.13 -14.27 22.23
N GLY A 222 -4.85 -14.35 20.93
CA GLY A 222 -4.10 -13.32 20.19
C GLY A 222 -4.90 -12.04 19.91
N LEU A 223 -6.23 -12.09 19.99
CA LEU A 223 -7.15 -10.97 19.81
C LEU A 223 -7.63 -10.33 21.13
N LYS A 224 -7.05 -10.70 22.28
CA LYS A 224 -7.33 -10.12 23.60
C LYS A 224 -6.26 -9.12 24.04
#